data_AF-A0A835XYU5-F1
#
_entry.id   AF-A0A835XYU5-F1
#
_cell.length_a   1.000
_cell.length_b   1.000
_cell.length_c   1.000
_cell.angle_alpha   90.00
_cell.angle_beta   90.00
_cell.angle_gamma   90.00
#
_symmetry.space_group_name_H-M   'P 1'
#
loop_
_entity.id
_entity.type
_entity.pdbx_description
1 polymer ?
#
loop_
_entity_poly.entity_id
_entity_poly.type
_entity_poly.pdbx_seq_one_letter_code
_entity_poly.pdbx_strand_id
1 'polypeptide(L)'
;MAPLLSDENVIKGNWVATMGLAIPAMVAPVQWHKAFFAKDQPNNPDLSRLFALGMMSTCTSGLIAGASDDPKTKKRYLKQAGVAWLAAAALVGDNVRRGVQRKETCTAAAAGSAALGAFLLARGFKKD
;
A
#
# COMPACT_ATOMS: atom_id res chain seq x y z
N MET A 1 12.28 -6.74 26.10
CA MET A 1 12.81 -5.80 25.08
C MET A 1 11.66 -4.95 24.58
N ALA A 2 11.71 -3.63 24.76
CA ALA A 2 10.75 -2.74 24.14
C ALA A 2 10.83 -2.92 22.61
N PRO A 3 9.72 -3.01 21.88
CA PRO A 3 9.77 -3.11 20.43
C PRO A 3 10.47 -1.88 19.85
N LEU A 4 11.41 -2.10 18.92
CA LEU A 4 12.19 -1.06 18.23
C LEU A 4 11.33 0.04 17.55
N LEU A 5 10.04 -0.22 17.30
CA LEU A 5 9.08 0.72 16.74
C LEU A 5 7.73 0.63 17.47
N SER A 6 7.15 1.77 17.84
CA SER A 6 5.78 1.89 18.37
C SER A 6 4.75 1.68 17.26
N ASP A 7 3.53 1.24 17.61
CA ASP A 7 2.46 1.08 16.60
C ASP A 7 2.13 2.41 15.90
N GLU A 8 2.23 3.53 16.61
CA GLU A 8 2.07 4.86 16.03
C GLU A 8 3.10 5.14 14.93
N ASN A 9 4.38 4.84 15.18
CA ASN A 9 5.44 5.02 14.18
C ASN A 9 5.25 4.10 12.98
N VAL A 10 4.76 2.88 13.20
CA VAL A 10 4.43 1.94 12.11
C VAL A 10 3.26 2.46 11.27
N ILE A 11 2.22 3.01 11.91
CA ILE A 11 1.07 3.61 11.22
C ILE A 11 1.51 4.83 10.41
N LYS A 12 2.37 5.71 10.97
CA LYS A 12 2.96 6.85 10.25
C LYS A 12 3.79 6.39 9.04
N GLY A 13 4.61 5.36 9.20
CA GLY A 13 5.38 4.77 8.09
C GLY A 13 4.49 4.24 6.96
N ASN A 14 3.41 3.54 7.31
CA ASN A 14 2.41 3.08 6.34
C ASN A 14 1.75 4.26 5.59
N TRP A 15 1.44 5.35 6.29
CA TRP A 15 0.88 6.56 5.67
C TRP A 15 1.83 7.15 4.61
N VAL A 16 3.11 7.31 4.93
CA VAL A 16 4.11 7.84 3.99
C VAL A 16 4.23 6.94 2.75
N ALA A 17 4.29 5.62 2.93
CA ALA A 17 4.36 4.67 1.82
C ALA A 17 3.13 4.77 0.89
N THR A 18 1.94 4.89 1.49
CA THR A 18 0.67 4.99 0.75
C THR A 18 0.59 6.30 -0.05
N MET A 19 1.03 7.43 0.53
CA MET A 19 1.10 8.72 -0.18
C MET A 19 2.10 8.72 -1.33
N GLY A 20 3.25 8.07 -1.15
CA GLY A 20 4.27 7.93 -2.19
C GLY A 20 3.76 7.23 -3.46
N LEU A 21 2.74 6.38 -3.34
CA LEU A 21 2.07 5.74 -4.49
C LEU A 21 0.88 6.56 -5.00
N ALA A 22 0.11 7.19 -4.11
CA ALA A 22 -1.11 7.92 -4.46
C ALA A 22 -0.82 9.20 -5.27
N ILE A 23 0.19 9.98 -4.86
CA ILE A 23 0.48 11.28 -5.50
C ILE A 23 0.88 11.08 -6.97
N PRO A 24 1.85 10.23 -7.33
CA PRO A 24 2.24 10.05 -8.74
C PRO A 24 1.10 9.54 -9.62
N ALA A 25 0.27 8.64 -9.11
CA ALA A 25 -0.91 8.14 -9.82
C ALA A 25 -1.95 9.24 -10.10
N MET A 26 -2.01 10.27 -9.26
CA MET A 26 -2.92 11.42 -9.40
C MET A 26 -2.37 12.51 -10.30
N VAL A 27 -1.12 12.95 -10.07
CA VAL A 27 -0.53 14.13 -10.72
C VAL A 27 0.16 13.81 -12.05
N ALA A 28 0.62 12.58 -12.21
CA ALA A 28 1.38 12.14 -13.39
C ALA A 28 0.89 10.76 -13.90
N PRO A 29 -0.41 10.61 -14.22
CA PRO A 29 -1.01 9.31 -14.55
C PRO A 29 -0.38 8.64 -15.78
N VAL A 30 0.11 9.43 -16.74
CA VAL A 30 0.79 8.89 -17.93
C VAL A 30 2.16 8.31 -17.58
N GLN A 31 2.93 8.98 -16.72
CA GLN A 31 4.24 8.53 -16.27
C GLN A 31 4.09 7.32 -15.34
N TRP A 32 3.09 7.35 -14.46
CA TRP A 32 2.68 6.20 -13.65
C TRP A 32 2.35 4.99 -14.53
N HIS A 33 1.49 5.17 -15.54
CA HIS A 33 1.14 4.11 -16.49
C HIS A 33 2.38 3.54 -17.17
N LYS A 34 3.27 4.39 -17.70
CA LYS A 34 4.50 3.94 -18.37
C LYS A 34 5.45 3.17 -17.44
N ALA A 35 5.50 3.51 -16.15
CA ALA A 35 6.39 2.88 -15.18
C ALA A 35 5.92 1.49 -14.74
N PHE A 36 4.60 1.28 -14.64
CA PHE A 36 4.02 0.05 -14.09
C PHE A 36 3.38 -0.86 -15.14
N PHE A 37 2.85 -0.32 -16.24
CA PHE A 37 2.14 -1.08 -17.26
C PHE A 37 3.00 -1.33 -18.51
N ALA A 38 2.73 -2.45 -19.18
CA ALA A 38 3.35 -2.77 -20.45
C ALA A 38 2.89 -1.79 -21.55
N LYS A 39 3.76 -1.48 -22.51
CA LYS A 39 3.58 -0.43 -23.53
C LYS A 39 2.35 -0.64 -24.44
N ASP A 40 1.79 -1.85 -24.45
CA ASP A 40 0.67 -2.24 -25.29
C ASP A 40 -0.70 -2.08 -24.60
N GLN A 41 -0.72 -1.73 -23.31
CA GLN A 41 -1.95 -1.45 -22.58
C GLN A 41 -2.37 0.01 -22.79
N PRO A 42 -3.60 0.30 -23.25
CA PRO A 42 -4.10 1.66 -23.34
C PRO A 42 -4.13 2.31 -21.94
N ASN A 43 -3.63 3.53 -21.84
CA ASN A 43 -3.70 4.28 -20.59
C ASN A 43 -5.15 4.71 -20.33
N ASN A 44 -5.65 4.42 -19.12
CA ASN A 44 -6.92 4.95 -18.63
C ASN A 44 -6.64 5.88 -17.43
N PRO A 45 -6.60 7.20 -17.65
CA PRO A 45 -6.33 8.18 -16.61
C PRO A 45 -7.35 8.16 -15.47
N ASP A 46 -8.61 7.85 -15.76
CA ASP A 46 -9.68 7.85 -14.75
C ASP A 46 -9.54 6.67 -13.79
N LEU A 47 -9.14 5.50 -14.29
CA LEU A 47 -8.77 4.38 -13.42
C LEU A 47 -7.57 4.70 -12.54
N SER A 48 -6.57 5.41 -13.06
CA SER A 48 -5.40 5.84 -12.27
C SER A 48 -5.79 6.81 -11.16
N ARG A 49 -6.72 7.74 -11.43
CA ARG A 49 -7.27 8.66 -10.44
C ARG A 49 -8.13 7.96 -9.40
N LEU A 50 -8.98 7.01 -9.81
CA LEU A 50 -9.78 6.20 -8.88
C LEU A 50 -8.90 5.37 -7.95
N PHE A 51 -7.83 4.77 -8.48
CA PHE A 51 -6.81 4.12 -7.67
C PHE A 51 -6.18 5.11 -6.67
N ALA A 52 -5.77 6.29 -7.13
CA ALA A 52 -5.19 7.31 -6.26
C ALA A 52 -6.15 7.76 -5.15
N LEU A 53 -7.44 7.92 -5.45
CA LEU A 53 -8.47 8.25 -4.46
C LEU A 53 -8.65 7.13 -3.42
N GLY A 54 -8.63 5.87 -3.84
CA GLY A 54 -8.67 4.72 -2.92
C GLY A 54 -7.44 4.64 -2.01
N MET A 55 -6.26 4.98 -2.54
CA MET A 55 -5.04 5.07 -1.73
C MET A 55 -5.11 6.24 -0.75
N MET A 56 -5.63 7.39 -1.16
CA MET A 56 -5.81 8.56 -0.30
C MET A 56 -6.80 8.31 0.85
N SER A 57 -7.89 7.58 0.62
CA SER A 57 -8.81 7.22 1.71
C SER A 57 -8.14 6.29 2.74
N THR A 58 -7.28 5.38 2.26
CA THR A 58 -6.45 4.53 3.11
C THR A 58 -5.45 5.36 3.93
N CYS A 59 -4.85 6.40 3.34
CA CYS A 59 -4.03 7.38 4.07
C CYS A 59 -4.80 8.06 5.20
N THR A 60 -5.99 8.59 4.90
CA THR A 60 -6.82 9.30 5.88
C THR A 60 -7.21 8.38 7.05
N SER A 61 -7.59 7.13 6.77
CA SER A 61 -7.90 6.16 7.82
C SER A 61 -6.69 5.85 8.72
N GLY A 62 -5.46 5.87 8.17
CA GLY A 62 -4.23 5.71 8.94
C GLY A 62 -3.92 6.88 9.85
N LEU A 63 -4.15 8.11 9.39
CA LEU A 63 -4.00 9.30 10.25
C LEU A 63 -4.97 9.26 11.43
N ILE A 64 -6.24 8.91 11.17
CA ILE A 64 -7.26 8.76 12.22
C ILE A 64 -6.86 7.67 13.22
N ALA A 65 -6.40 6.51 12.74
CA ALA A 65 -5.95 5.43 13.60
C ALA A 65 -4.70 5.79 14.42
N GLY A 66 -3.76 6.54 13.81
CA GLY A 66 -2.54 7.02 14.48
C GLY A 66 -2.82 8.04 15.59
N ALA A 67 -3.82 8.90 15.37
CA ALA A 67 -4.28 9.90 16.34
C ALA A 67 -5.18 9.32 17.45
N SER A 68 -5.60 8.06 17.36
CA SER A 68 -6.37 7.39 18.42
C SER A 68 -5.47 7.05 19.61
N ASP A 69 -5.99 7.14 20.83
CA ASP A 69 -5.30 6.62 22.02
C ASP A 69 -5.62 5.14 22.29
N ASP A 70 -6.62 4.57 21.60
CA ASP A 70 -7.05 3.19 21.80
C ASP A 70 -6.09 2.19 21.11
N PRO A 71 -5.40 1.33 21.88
CA PRO A 71 -4.51 0.31 21.32
C PRO A 71 -5.25 -0.68 20.41
N LYS A 72 -6.52 -1.01 20.71
CA LYS A 72 -7.30 -1.96 19.91
C LYS A 72 -7.56 -1.40 18.51
N THR A 73 -7.89 -0.11 18.41
CA THR A 73 -8.05 0.59 17.13
C THR A 73 -6.77 0.58 16.30
N LYS A 74 -5.61 0.88 16.91
CA LYS A 74 -4.31 0.81 16.24
C LYS A 74 -4.01 -0.59 15.70
N LYS A 75 -4.18 -1.63 16.53
CA LYS A 75 -3.98 -3.04 16.10
C LYS A 75 -4.93 -3.45 14.98
N ARG A 76 -6.21 -3.04 15.05
CA ARG A 76 -7.20 -3.32 14.01
C ARG A 76 -6.81 -2.68 12.69
N TYR A 77 -6.38 -1.42 12.71
CA TYR A 77 -5.91 -0.73 11.52
C TYR A 77 -4.69 -1.42 10.91
N LEU A 78 -3.70 -1.80 11.72
CA LEU A 78 -2.52 -2.54 11.25
C LEU A 78 -2.89 -3.85 10.54
N LYS A 79 -3.88 -4.59 11.06
CA LYS A 79 -4.40 -5.79 10.40
C LYS A 79 -5.06 -5.47 9.06
N GLN A 80 -5.93 -4.47 9.02
CA GLN A 80 -6.64 -4.07 7.81
C GLN A 80 -5.67 -3.59 6.72
N ALA A 81 -4.74 -2.69 7.08
CA ALA A 81 -3.70 -2.22 6.19
C ALA A 81 -2.81 -3.38 5.71
N GLY A 82 -2.45 -4.29 6.61
CA GLY A 82 -1.65 -5.47 6.28
C GLY A 82 -2.33 -6.39 5.25
N VAL A 83 -3.64 -6.68 5.43
CA VAL A 83 -4.42 -7.44 4.43
C VAL A 83 -4.48 -6.69 3.09
N ALA A 84 -4.68 -5.37 3.12
CA ALA A 84 -4.75 -4.57 1.89
C ALA A 84 -3.43 -4.63 1.09
N TRP A 85 -2.28 -4.52 1.76
CA TRP A 85 -0.97 -4.64 1.13
C TRP A 85 -0.70 -6.03 0.57
N LEU A 86 -1.11 -7.10 1.28
CA LEU A 86 -1.00 -8.47 0.75
C LEU A 86 -1.89 -8.68 -0.48
N ALA A 87 -3.12 -8.16 -0.45
CA ALA A 87 -4.03 -8.22 -1.60
C ALA A 87 -3.47 -7.46 -2.81
N ALA A 88 -2.88 -6.28 -2.59
CA ALA A 88 -2.20 -5.51 -3.62
C ALA A 88 -1.00 -6.28 -4.19
N ALA A 89 -0.18 -6.91 -3.34
CA ALA A 89 0.94 -7.75 -3.78
C ALA A 89 0.48 -8.91 -4.67
N ALA A 90 -0.58 -9.61 -4.27
CA ALA A 90 -1.15 -10.72 -5.03
C ALA A 90 -1.69 -10.26 -6.38
N LEU A 91 -2.42 -9.13 -6.41
CA LEU A 91 -2.96 -8.55 -7.64
C LEU A 91 -1.85 -8.12 -8.60
N VAL A 92 -0.81 -7.45 -8.10
CA VAL A 92 0.36 -7.05 -8.90
C VAL A 92 1.10 -8.28 -9.42
N GLY A 93 1.28 -9.31 -8.59
CA GLY A 93 1.87 -10.59 -9.00
C GLY A 93 1.10 -11.27 -10.13
N ASP A 94 -0.23 -11.35 -10.04
CA ASP A 94 -1.05 -11.91 -11.11
C ASP A 94 -0.98 -11.08 -12.41
N ASN A 95 -0.99 -9.75 -12.29
CA ASN A 95 -0.88 -8.86 -13.44
C ASN A 95 0.49 -8.96 -14.13
N VAL A 96 1.58 -9.16 -13.37
CA VAL A 96 2.90 -9.47 -13.94
C VAL A 96 2.89 -10.82 -14.65
N ARG A 97 2.32 -11.86 -14.04
CA ARG A 97 2.19 -13.20 -14.63
C ARG A 97 1.41 -13.17 -15.95
N ARG A 98 0.39 -12.31 -16.06
CA ARG A 98 -0.45 -12.11 -17.25
C ARG A 98 0.15 -11.16 -18.28
N GLY A 99 1.31 -10.56 -18.00
CA GLY A 99 1.97 -9.60 -18.91
C GLY A 99 1.29 -8.22 -18.98
N VAL A 100 0.36 -7.92 -18.07
CA VAL A 100 -0.30 -6.60 -18.00
C VAL A 100 0.66 -5.55 -17.42
N GLN A 101 1.44 -5.95 -16.40
CA GLN A 101 2.38 -5.10 -15.69
C GLN A 101 3.84 -5.47 -15.95
N ARG A 102 4.73 -4.48 -15.91
CA ARG A 102 6.16 -4.67 -16.18
C ARG A 102 6.81 -5.51 -15.09
N LYS A 103 7.39 -6.64 -15.48
CA LYS A 103 8.03 -7.58 -14.54
C LYS A 103 9.09 -6.93 -13.67
N GLU A 104 9.98 -6.12 -14.25
CA GLU A 104 11.12 -5.50 -13.55
C GLU A 104 10.68 -4.62 -12.38
N THR A 105 9.80 -3.65 -12.64
CA THR A 105 9.30 -2.72 -11.61
C THR A 105 8.30 -3.40 -10.67
N CYS A 106 7.39 -4.20 -11.21
CA CYS A 106 6.22 -4.66 -10.47
C CYS A 106 6.51 -5.89 -9.60
N THR A 107 7.53 -6.69 -9.92
CA THR A 107 7.96 -7.77 -9.01
C THR A 107 8.53 -7.18 -7.72
N ALA A 108 9.35 -6.13 -7.82
CA ALA A 108 9.86 -5.41 -6.66
C ALA A 108 8.72 -4.75 -5.86
N ALA A 109 7.76 -4.12 -6.54
CA ALA A 109 6.59 -3.54 -5.90
C ALA A 109 5.72 -4.59 -5.18
N ALA A 110 5.51 -5.76 -5.79
CA ALA A 110 4.78 -6.87 -5.18
C ALA A 110 5.52 -7.42 -3.95
N ALA A 111 6.83 -7.63 -4.04
CA ALA A 111 7.65 -8.09 -2.92
C ALA A 111 7.65 -7.10 -1.75
N GLY A 112 7.81 -5.79 -2.03
CA GLY A 112 7.74 -4.74 -1.03
C GLY A 112 6.36 -4.66 -0.36
N SER A 113 5.28 -4.76 -1.15
CA SER A 113 3.90 -4.82 -0.66
C SER A 113 3.67 -6.04 0.22
N ALA A 114 4.17 -7.21 -0.18
CA ALA A 114 4.06 -8.44 0.60
C ALA A 114 4.80 -8.34 1.94
N ALA A 115 6.04 -7.84 1.92
CA ALA A 115 6.84 -7.65 3.12
C ALA A 115 6.20 -6.66 4.10
N LEU A 116 5.72 -5.51 3.60
CA LEU A 116 5.02 -4.52 4.40
C LEU A 116 3.70 -5.10 4.96
N GLY A 117 2.92 -5.79 4.13
CA GLY A 117 1.67 -6.43 4.55
C GLY A 117 1.88 -7.45 5.66
N ALA A 118 2.88 -8.32 5.53
CA ALA A 118 3.26 -9.29 6.55
C ALA A 118 3.74 -8.61 7.84
N PHE A 119 4.57 -7.58 7.73
CA PHE A 119 5.05 -6.81 8.88
C PHE A 119 3.89 -6.15 9.65
N LEU A 120 2.96 -5.50 8.95
CA LEU A 120 1.78 -4.86 9.54
C LEU A 120 0.86 -5.89 10.23
N LEU A 121 0.64 -7.05 9.61
CA LEU A 121 -0.13 -8.14 10.23
C LEU A 121 0.57 -8.69 11.48
N ALA A 122 1.87 -8.95 11.41
CA ALA A 122 2.65 -9.43 12.56
C ALA A 122 2.55 -8.45 13.73
N ARG A 123 2.65 -7.13 13.47
CA ARG A 123 2.45 -6.08 14.47
C ARG A 123 1.02 -6.02 15.00
N GLY A 124 0.03 -6.17 14.12
CA GLY A 124 -1.39 -6.15 14.47
C GLY A 124 -1.83 -7.34 15.33
N PHE A 125 -1.22 -8.53 15.14
CA PHE A 125 -1.51 -9.73 15.93
C PHE A 125 -0.63 -9.91 17.16
N LYS A 126 0.47 -9.15 17.28
CA LYS A 126 1.32 -9.19 18.47
C LYS A 126 0.51 -8.77 19.71
N LYS A 127 0.50 -9.65 20.73
CA LYS A 127 -0.03 -9.33 22.06
C LYS A 127 0.90 -8.30 22.73
N ASP A 128 0.31 -7.35 23.45
CA ASP A 128 1.04 -6.29 24.15
C ASP A 128 1.94 -6.86 25.25
#